data_AF-A0A7S1DQ21-F1
#
_entry.id   AF-A0A7S1DQ21-F1
#
_cell.length_a   1.000
_cell.length_b   1.000
_cell.length_c   1.000
_cell.angle_alpha   90.00
_cell.angle_beta   90.00
_cell.angle_gamma   90.00
#
_symmetry.space_group_name_H-M   'P 1'
#
loop_
_entity.id
_entity.type
_entity.pdbx_description
1 polymer ?
#
loop_
_entity_poly.entity_id
_entity_poly.type
_entity_poly.pdbx_seq_one_letter_code
_entity_poly.pdbx_strand_id
1 'polypeptide(L)'
;GSHVDLVLRFMQLLCEGHNMALQHYLRHQPSSPRSVDLISGVAGYVDGLTPNINPLNVSFARAAMDALAEFVQNPCRQNQRALADTKLCACASQILDIRGDVPTLSEASLLGGELAALLGDYEWAVNELKSSTVTALLAMLECVDNRYIPERMLASLDASQLIDNVNSLLRIYNPSLLAQLKREWDEGALALHVPKNLPSDFWDVEG
;
A
#
# COMPACT_ATOMS: atom_id res chain seq x y z
N GLY A 1 -5.38 7.21 -22.15
CA GLY A 1 -4.94 6.19 -21.19
C GLY A 1 -3.46 5.97 -21.37
N SER A 2 -2.68 6.02 -20.29
CA SER A 2 -1.24 5.75 -20.34
C SER A 2 -1.01 4.31 -20.80
N HIS A 3 -0.06 4.09 -21.71
CA HIS A 3 0.34 2.73 -22.12
C HIS A 3 0.88 1.91 -20.94
N VAL A 4 1.31 2.57 -19.86
CA VAL A 4 1.86 1.91 -18.67
C VAL A 4 0.81 1.05 -17.97
N ASP A 5 -0.43 1.53 -17.80
CA ASP A 5 -1.50 0.75 -17.17
C ASP A 5 -1.81 -0.53 -17.94
N LEU A 6 -1.81 -0.45 -19.27
CA LEU A 6 -2.05 -1.62 -20.12
C LEU A 6 -0.93 -2.65 -19.96
N VAL A 7 0.32 -2.19 -19.87
CA VAL A 7 1.47 -3.07 -19.66
C VAL A 7 1.44 -3.71 -18.27
N LEU A 8 1.17 -2.93 -17.22
CA LEU A 8 1.02 -3.44 -15.86
C LEU A 8 -0.12 -4.45 -15.76
N ARG A 9 -1.29 -4.10 -16.32
CA ARG A 9 -2.45 -5.00 -16.34
C ARG A 9 -2.16 -6.27 -17.14
N PHE A 10 -1.48 -6.16 -18.28
CA PHE A 10 -1.07 -7.33 -19.04
C PHE A 10 -0.16 -8.26 -18.21
N MET A 11 0.88 -7.71 -17.57
CA MET A 11 1.78 -8.50 -16.71
C MET A 11 1.05 -9.11 -15.51
N GLN A 12 0.10 -8.38 -14.91
CA GLN A 12 -0.77 -8.88 -13.86
C GLN A 12 -1.56 -10.11 -14.34
N LEU A 13 -2.27 -10.01 -15.47
CA LEU A 13 -3.07 -11.10 -16.05
C LEU A 13 -2.22 -12.32 -16.42
N LEU A 14 -0.94 -12.14 -16.76
CA LEU A 14 -0.03 -13.26 -17.00
C LEU A 14 0.25 -14.08 -15.72
N CYS A 15 0.25 -13.42 -14.56
CA CYS A 15 0.54 -14.05 -13.28
C CYS A 15 -0.71 -14.47 -12.50
N GLU A 16 -1.87 -13.89 -12.84
CA GLU A 16 -3.17 -14.20 -12.26
C GLU A 16 -3.47 -15.71 -12.33
N GLY A 17 -4.11 -16.25 -11.29
CA GLY A 17 -4.31 -17.69 -11.15
C GLY A 17 -3.03 -18.45 -10.81
N HIS A 18 -2.03 -17.76 -10.25
CA HIS A 18 -0.79 -18.34 -9.70
C HIS A 18 0.08 -19.04 -10.75
N ASN A 19 0.27 -18.37 -11.88
CA ASN A 19 1.10 -18.90 -12.96
C ASN A 19 2.59 -18.79 -12.61
N MET A 20 3.09 -19.73 -11.81
CA MET A 20 4.47 -19.78 -11.31
C MET A 20 5.52 -19.71 -12.42
N ALA A 21 5.22 -20.28 -13.59
CA ALA A 21 6.13 -20.23 -14.74
C ALA A 21 6.33 -18.78 -15.21
N LEU A 22 5.25 -18.02 -15.36
CA LEU A 22 5.32 -16.61 -15.78
C LEU A 22 5.80 -15.70 -14.65
N GLN A 23 5.42 -15.95 -13.39
CA GLN A 23 5.97 -15.22 -12.24
C GLN A 23 7.50 -15.34 -12.19
N HIS A 24 8.06 -16.54 -12.35
CA HIS A 24 9.51 -16.73 -12.44
C HIS A 24 10.10 -16.11 -13.69
N TYR A 25 9.42 -16.27 -14.84
CA TYR A 25 9.90 -15.74 -16.11
C TYR A 25 9.99 -14.22 -16.09
N LEU A 26 9.06 -13.49 -15.46
CA LEU A 26 9.14 -12.03 -15.36
C LEU A 26 10.36 -11.54 -14.55
N ARG A 27 10.82 -12.34 -13.58
CA ARG A 27 12.04 -12.03 -12.82
C ARG A 27 13.31 -12.48 -13.53
N HIS A 28 13.30 -13.65 -14.15
CA HIS A 28 14.47 -14.26 -14.75
C HIS A 28 14.14 -15.01 -16.04
N GLN A 29 14.75 -14.59 -17.15
CA GLN A 29 14.56 -15.20 -18.47
C GLN A 29 15.80 -16.03 -18.84
N PRO A 30 15.88 -17.32 -18.46
CA PRO A 30 17.10 -18.11 -18.56
C PRO A 30 17.59 -18.34 -19.99
N SER A 31 16.69 -18.31 -20.97
CA SER A 31 17.02 -18.47 -22.39
C SER A 31 17.38 -17.16 -23.10
N SER A 32 17.38 -16.04 -22.38
CA SER A 32 17.76 -14.73 -22.91
C SER A 32 19.23 -14.43 -22.59
N PRO A 33 20.02 -13.94 -23.56
CA PRO A 33 21.39 -13.48 -23.28
C PRO A 33 21.44 -12.28 -22.31
N ARG A 34 20.32 -11.57 -22.14
CA ARG A 34 20.15 -10.50 -21.16
C ARG A 34 18.83 -10.69 -20.41
N SER A 35 18.91 -11.20 -19.19
CA SER A 35 17.76 -11.28 -18.29
C SER A 35 17.49 -9.90 -17.67
N VAL A 36 16.22 -9.53 -17.57
CA VAL A 36 15.74 -8.30 -16.92
C VAL A 36 14.80 -8.69 -15.79
N ASP A 37 15.05 -8.17 -14.60
CA ASP A 37 14.16 -8.35 -13.46
C ASP A 37 13.04 -7.31 -13.50
N LEU A 38 11.91 -7.69 -14.11
CA LEU A 38 10.74 -6.82 -14.21
C LEU A 38 10.04 -6.65 -12.85
N ILE A 39 10.21 -7.59 -11.92
CA ILE A 39 9.62 -7.51 -10.58
C ILE A 39 10.23 -6.34 -9.82
N SER A 40 11.55 -6.32 -9.74
CA SER A 40 12.30 -5.20 -9.15
C SER A 40 12.12 -3.90 -9.95
N GLY A 41 11.96 -4.00 -11.27
CA GLY A 41 11.67 -2.86 -12.14
C GLY A 41 10.35 -2.17 -11.83
N VAL A 42 9.26 -2.93 -11.63
CA VAL A 42 7.94 -2.38 -11.23
C VAL A 42 8.00 -1.79 -9.82
N ALA A 43 8.72 -2.42 -8.88
CA ALA A 43 8.95 -1.83 -7.56
C ALA A 43 9.71 -0.50 -7.64
N GLY A 44 10.70 -0.38 -8.54
CA GLY A 44 11.40 0.88 -8.81
C GLY A 44 10.51 1.93 -9.47
N TYR A 45 9.53 1.51 -10.27
CA TYR A 45 8.51 2.43 -10.81
C TYR A 45 7.63 3.01 -9.69
N VAL A 46 7.22 2.18 -8.72
CA VAL A 46 6.52 2.65 -7.51
C VAL A 46 7.38 3.67 -6.74
N ASP A 47 8.67 3.36 -6.47
CA ASP A 47 9.61 4.28 -5.82
C ASP A 47 9.69 5.64 -6.53
N GLY A 48 9.64 5.66 -7.86
CA GLY A 48 9.63 6.90 -8.64
C GLY A 48 8.32 7.71 -8.54
N LEU A 49 7.19 7.05 -8.33
CA LEU A 49 5.87 7.69 -8.20
C LEU A 49 5.61 8.20 -6.78
N THR A 50 6.03 7.44 -5.77
CA THR A 50 5.68 7.66 -4.35
C THR A 50 5.88 9.10 -3.85
N PRO A 51 6.97 9.81 -4.18
CA PRO A 51 7.18 11.17 -3.68
C PRO A 51 6.14 12.20 -4.13
N ASN A 52 5.42 11.94 -5.23
CA ASN A 52 4.50 12.90 -5.85
C ASN A 52 3.21 12.22 -6.34
N ILE A 53 2.60 11.38 -5.50
CA ILE A 53 1.28 10.82 -5.79
C ILE A 53 0.24 11.95 -5.82
N ASN A 54 -0.56 11.99 -6.88
CA ASN A 54 -1.55 13.02 -7.16
C ASN A 54 -2.67 12.44 -8.05
N PRO A 55 -3.76 13.20 -8.33
CA PRO A 55 -4.91 12.68 -9.07
C PRO A 55 -4.59 12.14 -10.47
N LEU A 56 -3.47 12.56 -11.09
CA LEU A 56 -3.09 12.13 -12.43
C LEU A 56 -2.30 10.81 -12.48
N ASN A 57 -1.74 10.37 -11.35
CA ASN A 57 -0.85 9.20 -11.31
C ASN A 57 -1.19 8.16 -10.24
N VAL A 58 -2.14 8.44 -9.34
CA VAL A 58 -2.58 7.53 -8.29
C VAL A 58 -3.03 6.17 -8.86
N SER A 59 -3.69 6.17 -10.01
CA SER A 59 -4.11 4.95 -10.70
C SER A 59 -2.93 4.09 -11.17
N PHE A 60 -1.82 4.72 -11.60
CA PHE A 60 -0.61 4.02 -12.05
C PHE A 60 0.10 3.35 -10.87
N ALA A 61 0.18 4.05 -9.74
CA ALA A 61 0.69 3.47 -8.51
C ALA A 61 -0.17 2.27 -8.08
N ARG A 62 -1.50 2.40 -8.16
CA ARG A 62 -2.43 1.32 -7.79
C ARG A 62 -2.22 0.10 -8.69
N ALA A 63 -2.23 0.29 -10.00
CA ALA A 63 -2.02 -0.79 -10.97
C ALA A 63 -0.67 -1.50 -10.78
N ALA A 64 0.38 -0.76 -10.40
CA ALA A 64 1.68 -1.34 -10.08
C ALA A 64 1.62 -2.19 -8.80
N MET A 65 0.94 -1.73 -7.75
CA MET A 65 0.75 -2.50 -6.51
C MET A 65 -0.07 -3.78 -6.76
N ASP A 66 -1.14 -3.69 -7.55
CA ASP A 66 -1.96 -4.86 -7.95
C ASP A 66 -1.12 -5.90 -8.71
N ALA A 67 -0.30 -5.45 -9.67
CA ALA A 67 0.59 -6.34 -10.40
C ALA A 67 1.65 -6.99 -9.49
N LEU A 68 2.26 -6.21 -8.59
CA LEU A 68 3.24 -6.70 -7.62
C LEU A 68 2.65 -7.76 -6.69
N ALA A 69 1.39 -7.62 -6.27
CA ALA A 69 0.69 -8.64 -5.50
C ALA A 69 0.60 -9.96 -6.28
N GLU A 70 0.13 -9.92 -7.53
CA GLU A 70 0.02 -11.12 -8.39
C GLU A 70 1.38 -11.75 -8.71
N PHE A 71 2.46 -10.96 -8.73
CA PHE A 71 3.81 -11.48 -8.95
C PHE A 71 4.34 -12.35 -7.80
N VAL A 72 3.77 -12.22 -6.60
CA VAL A 72 4.26 -12.90 -5.39
C VAL A 72 3.25 -13.83 -4.71
N GLN A 73 1.94 -13.65 -4.97
CA GLN A 73 0.87 -14.48 -4.41
C GLN A 73 1.07 -15.97 -4.69
N ASN A 74 0.63 -16.78 -3.73
CA ASN A 74 0.64 -18.25 -3.69
C ASN A 74 2.06 -18.81 -3.86
N PRO A 75 2.81 -18.78 -2.75
CA PRO A 75 4.01 -17.98 -2.57
C PRO A 75 5.07 -18.20 -3.66
N CYS A 76 5.35 -17.15 -4.43
CA CYS A 76 6.55 -17.10 -5.27
C CYS A 76 7.75 -16.58 -4.46
N ARG A 77 8.39 -17.45 -3.66
CA ARG A 77 9.50 -17.11 -2.74
C ARG A 77 10.59 -16.26 -3.35
N GLN A 78 10.96 -16.65 -4.56
CA GLN A 78 11.91 -16.02 -5.42
C GLN A 78 11.61 -14.55 -5.68
N ASN A 79 10.33 -14.23 -5.92
CA ASN A 79 9.86 -12.88 -6.18
C ASN A 79 9.63 -12.12 -4.87
N GLN A 80 9.09 -12.78 -3.83
CA GLN A 80 8.96 -12.21 -2.49
C GLN A 80 10.32 -11.70 -1.96
N ARG A 81 11.38 -12.50 -2.12
CA ARG A 81 12.74 -12.11 -1.73
C ARG A 81 13.27 -10.94 -2.55
N ALA A 82 13.07 -10.97 -3.87
CA ALA A 82 13.48 -9.87 -4.74
C ALA A 82 12.81 -8.56 -4.31
N LEU A 83 11.50 -8.58 -4.05
CA LEU A 83 10.76 -7.40 -3.58
C LEU A 83 11.18 -6.94 -2.18
N ALA A 84 11.44 -7.86 -1.25
CA ALA A 84 11.93 -7.52 0.10
C ALA A 84 13.30 -6.81 0.08
N ASP A 85 14.07 -7.00 -0.99
CA ASP A 85 15.36 -6.33 -1.19
C ASP A 85 15.24 -4.96 -1.91
N THR A 86 14.05 -4.61 -2.40
CA THR A 86 13.76 -3.27 -2.95
C THR A 86 13.32 -2.27 -1.86
N LYS A 87 12.99 -1.04 -2.28
CA LYS A 87 12.40 -0.01 -1.42
C LYS A 87 10.87 -0.09 -1.30
N LEU A 88 10.23 -1.12 -1.86
CA LEU A 88 8.77 -1.22 -1.90
C LEU A 88 8.13 -1.06 -0.52
N CYS A 89 8.73 -1.62 0.53
CA CYS A 89 8.24 -1.49 1.90
C CYS A 89 8.29 -0.05 2.42
N ALA A 90 9.39 0.67 2.19
CA ALA A 90 9.49 2.09 2.53
C ALA A 90 8.48 2.94 1.74
N CYS A 91 8.23 2.59 0.48
CA CYS A 91 7.20 3.23 -0.34
C CYS A 91 5.80 2.95 0.21
N ALA A 92 5.53 1.72 0.64
CA ALA A 92 4.26 1.33 1.23
C ALA A 92 3.95 2.15 2.49
N SER A 93 4.93 2.39 3.37
CA SER A 93 4.75 3.28 4.53
C SER A 93 4.34 4.69 4.12
N GLN A 94 4.98 5.27 3.11
CA GLN A 94 4.63 6.61 2.60
C GLN A 94 3.24 6.62 1.97
N ILE A 95 2.89 5.60 1.17
CA ILE A 95 1.57 5.49 0.54
C ILE A 95 0.45 5.40 1.59
N LEU A 96 0.66 4.60 2.63
CA LEU A 96 -0.33 4.40 3.68
C LEU A 96 -0.55 5.67 4.52
N ASP A 97 0.45 6.56 4.56
CA ASP A 97 0.40 7.86 5.23
C ASP A 97 -0.22 8.99 4.39
N ILE A 98 -0.45 8.80 3.09
CA ILE A 98 -1.05 9.84 2.23
C ILE A 98 -2.40 10.27 2.80
N ARG A 99 -2.57 11.57 3.04
CA ARG A 99 -3.87 12.16 3.33
C ARG A 99 -4.62 12.35 2.02
N GLY A 100 -5.78 11.71 1.90
CA GLY A 100 -6.65 11.83 0.72
C GLY A 100 -7.34 13.18 0.60
N ASP A 101 -7.06 14.12 1.51
CA ASP A 101 -7.69 15.42 1.59
C ASP A 101 -7.52 16.19 0.27
N VAL A 102 -8.66 16.43 -0.38
CA VAL A 102 -8.73 17.29 -1.57
C VAL A 102 -8.48 18.73 -1.10
N PRO A 103 -7.63 19.54 -1.78
CA PRO A 103 -7.56 20.97 -1.52
C PRO A 103 -8.97 21.53 -1.55
N THR A 104 -9.36 22.16 -0.44
CA THR A 104 -10.70 22.63 -0.07
C THR A 104 -11.63 22.86 -1.27
N LEU A 105 -12.79 22.21 -1.26
CA LEU A 105 -13.94 22.35 -2.19
C LEU A 105 -14.28 23.80 -2.61
N SER A 106 -13.86 24.78 -1.81
CA SER A 106 -13.85 26.22 -2.10
C SER A 106 -13.17 26.60 -3.42
N GLU A 107 -12.12 25.89 -3.84
CA GLU A 107 -11.36 26.19 -5.07
C GLU A 107 -11.78 25.30 -6.25
N ALA A 108 -12.16 24.05 -5.99
CA ALA A 108 -12.62 23.09 -7.01
C ALA A 108 -13.92 23.54 -7.71
N SER A 109 -14.80 24.26 -6.99
CA SER A 109 -16.05 24.81 -7.54
C SER A 109 -15.82 25.85 -8.66
N LEU A 110 -14.61 26.40 -8.77
CA LEU A 110 -14.20 27.35 -9.82
C LEU A 110 -13.54 26.65 -11.02
N LEU A 111 -13.20 25.37 -10.91
CA LEU A 111 -12.56 24.58 -11.94
C LEU A 111 -13.63 23.86 -12.78
N GLY A 112 -13.41 23.77 -14.10
CA GLY A 112 -14.35 23.12 -15.01
C GLY A 112 -14.66 21.66 -14.64
N GLY A 113 -15.81 21.15 -15.10
CA GLY A 113 -16.43 19.92 -14.61
C GLY A 113 -15.55 18.65 -14.62
N GLU A 114 -14.66 18.47 -15.60
CA GLU A 114 -13.78 17.29 -15.65
C GLU A 114 -12.68 17.31 -14.58
N LEU A 115 -12.09 18.48 -14.31
CA LEU A 115 -11.05 18.61 -13.29
C LEU A 115 -11.64 18.53 -11.88
N ALA A 116 -12.85 19.08 -11.70
CA ALA A 116 -13.60 18.96 -10.44
C ALA A 116 -13.95 17.49 -10.13
N ALA A 117 -14.37 16.71 -11.13
CA ALA A 117 -14.63 15.28 -10.96
C ALA A 117 -13.35 14.50 -10.58
N LEU A 118 -12.25 14.74 -11.30
CA LEU A 118 -10.96 14.09 -11.01
C LEU A 118 -10.46 14.39 -9.58
N LEU A 119 -10.63 15.64 -9.12
CA LEU A 119 -10.28 16.03 -7.76
C LEU A 119 -11.24 15.44 -6.72
N GLY A 120 -12.54 15.35 -7.04
CA GLY A 120 -13.54 14.75 -6.16
C GLY A 120 -13.32 13.25 -5.94
N ASP A 121 -12.83 12.54 -6.94
CA ASP A 121 -12.56 11.10 -6.86
C ASP A 121 -11.19 10.77 -6.25
N TYR A 122 -10.35 11.79 -5.99
CA TYR A 122 -8.96 11.58 -5.57
C TYR A 122 -8.86 10.87 -4.22
N GLU A 123 -9.67 11.27 -3.25
CA GLU A 123 -9.69 10.64 -1.92
C GLU A 123 -10.01 9.14 -2.03
N TRP A 124 -11.01 8.81 -2.85
CA TRP A 124 -11.37 7.42 -3.13
C TRP A 124 -10.23 6.67 -3.81
N ALA A 125 -9.60 7.27 -4.84
CA ALA A 125 -8.48 6.65 -5.54
C ALA A 125 -7.27 6.40 -4.63
N VAL A 126 -7.01 7.30 -3.67
CA VAL A 126 -5.97 7.10 -2.63
C VAL A 126 -6.34 5.92 -1.72
N ASN A 127 -7.60 5.81 -1.30
CA ASN A 127 -8.05 4.68 -0.47
C ASN A 127 -7.92 3.33 -1.19
N GLU A 128 -8.25 3.29 -2.49
CA GLU A 128 -8.03 2.12 -3.34
C GLU A 128 -6.53 1.77 -3.44
N LEU A 129 -5.66 2.76 -3.66
CA LEU A 129 -4.21 2.55 -3.66
C LEU A 129 -3.71 2.00 -2.32
N LYS A 130 -4.22 2.50 -1.19
CA LYS A 130 -3.88 1.98 0.14
C LYS A 130 -4.32 0.52 0.30
N SER A 131 -5.50 0.16 -0.18
CA SER A 131 -6.01 -1.22 -0.18
C SER A 131 -5.11 -2.17 -0.99
N SER A 132 -4.77 -1.79 -2.23
CA SER A 132 -3.81 -2.53 -3.07
C SER A 132 -2.44 -2.65 -2.42
N THR A 133 -2.01 -1.60 -1.70
CA THR A 133 -0.73 -1.60 -0.97
C THR A 133 -0.71 -2.62 0.15
N VAL A 134 -1.75 -2.67 0.98
CA VAL A 134 -1.89 -3.67 2.04
C VAL A 134 -1.93 -5.07 1.44
N THR A 135 -2.65 -5.26 0.33
CA THR A 135 -2.74 -6.54 -0.36
C THR A 135 -1.36 -7.03 -0.83
N ALA A 136 -0.54 -6.16 -1.42
CA ALA A 136 0.82 -6.50 -1.83
C ALA A 136 1.72 -6.87 -0.63
N LEU A 137 1.61 -6.15 0.49
CA LEU A 137 2.34 -6.48 1.72
C LEU A 137 1.92 -7.84 2.30
N LEU A 138 0.62 -8.15 2.29
CA LEU A 138 0.11 -9.45 2.75
C LEU A 138 0.57 -10.57 1.82
N ALA A 139 0.54 -10.37 0.51
CA ALA A 139 1.03 -11.34 -0.47
C ALA A 139 2.54 -11.63 -0.30
N MET A 140 3.34 -10.63 0.10
CA MET A 140 4.74 -10.84 0.48
C MET A 140 4.90 -11.73 1.73
N LEU A 141 3.93 -11.70 2.63
CA LEU A 141 3.92 -12.48 3.88
C LEU A 141 3.22 -13.84 3.74
N GLU A 142 2.74 -14.21 2.55
CA GLU A 142 2.07 -15.49 2.34
C GLU A 142 3.01 -16.67 2.58
N CYS A 143 2.52 -17.61 3.39
CA CYS A 143 3.15 -18.88 3.73
C CYS A 143 4.58 -18.77 4.28
N VAL A 144 5.05 -17.61 4.74
CA VAL A 144 6.48 -17.38 5.11
C VAL A 144 7.09 -18.53 5.91
N ASP A 145 8.18 -19.09 5.38
CA ASP A 145 8.88 -20.27 5.93
C ASP A 145 10.22 -19.92 6.60
N ASN A 146 10.66 -18.66 6.48
CA ASN A 146 11.90 -18.18 7.06
C ASN A 146 11.79 -16.70 7.47
N ARG A 147 12.67 -16.25 8.36
CA ARG A 147 12.58 -14.91 8.95
C ARG A 147 13.06 -13.77 8.02
N TYR A 148 13.72 -14.09 6.91
CA TYR A 148 14.35 -13.08 6.06
C TYR A 148 13.36 -12.04 5.54
N ILE A 149 12.24 -12.49 4.96
CA ILE A 149 11.24 -11.58 4.38
C ILE A 149 10.60 -10.70 5.48
N PRO A 150 10.04 -11.25 6.59
CA PRO A 150 9.49 -10.42 7.67
C PRO A 150 10.51 -9.47 8.29
N GLU A 151 11.75 -9.90 8.53
CA GLU A 151 12.79 -9.06 9.14
C GLU A 151 13.16 -7.89 8.21
N ARG A 152 13.28 -8.14 6.90
CA ARG A 152 13.55 -7.10 5.91
C ARG A 152 12.38 -6.12 5.79
N MET A 153 11.14 -6.62 5.76
CA MET A 153 9.94 -5.78 5.73
C MET A 153 9.85 -4.92 6.99
N LEU A 154 10.02 -5.50 8.17
CA LEU A 154 9.97 -4.79 9.45
C LEU A 154 11.08 -3.73 9.57
N ALA A 155 12.27 -4.00 9.03
CA ALA A 155 13.37 -3.03 9.01
C ALA A 155 13.12 -1.85 8.06
N SER A 156 12.19 -1.98 7.11
CA SER A 156 11.90 -0.95 6.09
C SER A 156 10.55 -0.27 6.26
N LEU A 157 9.59 -0.91 6.92
CA LEU A 157 8.29 -0.36 7.24
C LEU A 157 8.39 0.51 8.50
N ASP A 158 7.75 1.67 8.47
CA ASP A 158 7.51 2.45 9.69
C ASP A 158 6.33 1.86 10.46
N ALA A 159 6.62 0.94 11.38
CA ALA A 159 5.62 0.30 12.22
C ALA A 159 4.89 1.30 13.13
N SER A 160 5.54 2.39 13.54
CA SER A 160 4.90 3.39 14.42
C SER A 160 3.85 4.16 13.63
N GLN A 161 4.21 4.62 12.42
CA GLN A 161 3.28 5.32 11.54
C GLN A 161 2.09 4.43 11.15
N LEU A 162 2.33 3.13 10.89
CA LEU A 162 1.26 2.19 10.60
C LEU A 162 0.28 2.04 11.76
N ILE A 163 0.78 1.96 12.99
CA ILE A 163 -0.06 1.93 14.20
C ILE A 163 -0.89 3.21 14.30
N ASP A 164 -0.27 4.37 14.08
CA ASP A 164 -0.95 5.67 14.11
C ASP A 164 -2.07 5.77 13.06
N ASN A 165 -1.80 5.27 11.85
CA ASN A 165 -2.77 5.21 10.76
C ASN A 165 -3.94 4.29 11.10
N VAL A 166 -3.68 3.09 11.62
CA VAL A 166 -4.73 2.13 12.03
C VAL A 166 -5.58 2.70 13.16
N ASN A 167 -4.95 3.32 14.16
CA ASN A 167 -5.64 3.99 15.26
C ASN A 167 -6.55 5.12 14.76
N SER A 168 -6.09 5.88 13.77
CA SER A 168 -6.91 6.94 13.14
C SER A 168 -8.12 6.37 12.40
N LEU A 169 -7.94 5.26 11.66
CA LEU A 169 -9.05 4.56 11.00
C LEU A 169 -10.05 4.00 12.03
N LEU A 170 -9.57 3.47 13.15
CA LEU A 170 -10.43 2.96 14.22
C LEU A 170 -11.35 4.06 14.77
N ARG A 171 -10.81 5.27 14.98
CA ARG A 171 -11.59 6.44 15.43
C ARG A 171 -12.71 6.79 14.45
N ILE A 172 -12.44 6.70 13.14
CA ILE A 172 -13.40 7.05 12.08
C ILE A 172 -14.48 5.96 11.93
N TYR A 173 -14.07 4.70 11.86
CA TYR A 173 -14.96 3.61 11.43
C TYR A 173 -15.57 2.81 12.59
N ASN A 174 -14.98 2.82 13.78
CA ASN A 174 -15.49 2.08 14.93
C ASN A 174 -15.28 2.82 16.27
N PRO A 175 -15.95 3.98 16.43
CA PRO A 175 -15.83 4.81 17.63
C PRO A 175 -16.26 4.08 18.91
N SER A 176 -17.23 3.17 18.83
CA SER A 176 -17.72 2.39 19.98
C SER A 176 -16.69 1.38 20.47
N LEU A 177 -15.99 0.68 19.56
CA LEU A 177 -14.87 -0.19 19.92
C LEU A 177 -13.72 0.62 20.54
N LEU A 178 -13.42 1.80 20.00
CA LEU A 178 -12.40 2.68 20.59
C LEU A 178 -12.76 3.08 22.03
N ALA A 179 -14.02 3.44 22.29
CA ALA A 179 -14.51 3.76 23.63
C ALA A 179 -14.47 2.55 24.58
N GLN A 180 -14.72 1.33 24.09
CA GLN A 180 -14.55 0.10 24.88
C GLN A 180 -13.09 -0.14 25.23
N LEU A 181 -12.19 -0.09 24.24
CA LEU A 181 -10.76 -0.30 24.42
C LEU A 181 -10.16 0.73 25.38
N LYS A 182 -10.62 1.99 25.34
CA LYS A 182 -10.24 3.02 26.30
C LYS A 182 -10.59 2.62 27.73
N ARG A 183 -11.84 2.19 27.98
CA ARG A 183 -12.28 1.78 29.32
C ARG A 183 -11.44 0.62 29.85
N GLU A 184 -11.23 -0.41 29.04
CA GLU A 184 -10.41 -1.57 29.42
C GLU A 184 -8.95 -1.19 29.70
N TRP A 185 -8.42 -0.18 29.01
CA TRP A 185 -7.08 0.37 29.25
C TRP A 185 -7.01 1.19 30.55
N ASP A 186 -7.98 2.08 30.79
CA ASP A 186 -8.08 2.88 32.02
C ASP A 186 -8.26 1.98 33.27
N GLU A 187 -8.95 0.85 33.12
CA GLU A 187 -9.14 -0.18 34.15
C GLU A 187 -7.90 -1.09 34.34
N GLY A 188 -6.87 -0.94 33.50
CA GLY A 188 -5.64 -1.75 33.54
C GLY A 188 -5.81 -3.19 33.05
N ALA A 189 -6.92 -3.51 32.41
CA ALA A 189 -7.20 -4.83 31.84
C ALA A 189 -6.48 -5.07 30.50
N LEU A 190 -6.11 -3.99 29.79
CA LEU A 190 -5.39 -4.05 28.52
C LEU A 190 -4.08 -3.25 28.56
N ALA A 191 -3.01 -3.81 27.98
CA ALA A 191 -1.77 -3.08 27.72
C ALA A 191 -1.74 -2.60 26.27
N LEU A 192 -2.28 -1.41 26.00
CA LEU A 192 -2.24 -0.79 24.68
C LEU A 192 -0.95 0.01 24.50
N HIS A 193 -0.33 -0.12 23.33
CA HIS A 193 0.70 0.83 22.90
C HIS A 193 0.00 2.12 22.48
N VAL A 194 0.16 3.17 23.30
CA VAL A 194 -0.35 4.50 22.98
C VAL A 194 0.77 5.28 22.27
N PRO A 195 0.56 5.69 21.00
CA PRO A 195 1.50 6.52 20.26
C PRO A 195 2.04 7.71 21.05
N LYS A 196 3.33 8.03 20.86
CA LYS A 196 3.98 9.16 21.57
C LYS A 196 3.42 10.53 21.17
N ASN A 197 2.90 10.64 19.94
CA ASN A 197 2.31 11.85 19.39
C ASN A 197 0.79 11.74 19.29
N LEU A 198 0.17 11.01 20.21
CA LEU A 198 -1.29 10.91 20.25
C LEU A 198 -1.86 12.33 20.40
N PRO A 199 -2.73 12.77 19.48
CA PRO A 199 -3.49 13.98 19.68
C PRO A 199 -4.21 13.91 21.03
N SER A 200 -4.23 15.01 21.80
CA SER A 200 -4.87 15.02 23.12
C SER A 200 -6.35 14.64 23.05
N ASP A 201 -6.97 14.86 21.88
CA ASP A 201 -8.36 14.53 21.55
C ASP A 201 -8.54 13.13 20.94
N PHE A 202 -7.50 12.31 20.82
CA PHE A 202 -7.61 10.99 20.20
C PHE A 202 -8.67 10.11 20.86
N TRP A 203 -8.76 10.23 22.18
CA TRP A 203 -9.72 9.52 23.00
C TRP A 203 -11.05 10.28 23.19
N ASP A 204 -11.15 11.49 22.62
CA ASP A 204 -12.38 12.27 22.63
C ASP A 204 -13.26 11.72 21.50
N VAL A 205 -13.96 10.66 21.86
CA VAL A 205 -15.03 10.08 21.05
C VAL A 205 -16.32 10.71 21.57
N GLU A 206 -16.94 11.60 20.80
CA GLU A 206 -18.30 12.07 21.12
C GLU A 206 -19.21 10.83 21.16
N GLY A 207 -19.80 10.59 22.33
CA GLY A 207 -20.71 9.48 22.57
C GLY A 207 -22.10 9.70 21.97
#